data_AF-A0A2V1B1K0-F1
#
_entry.id   AF-A0A2V1B1K0-F1
#
_cell.length_a   1.000
_cell.length_b   1.000
_cell.length_c   1.000
_cell.angle_alpha   90.00
_cell.angle_beta   90.00
_cell.angle_gamma   90.00
#
_symmetry.space_group_name_H-M   'P 1'
#
loop_
_entity.id
_entity.type
_entity.pdbx_description
1 polymer ?
#
loop_
_entity_poly.entity_id
_entity_poly.type
_entity_poly.pdbx_seq_one_letter_code
_entity_poly.pdbx_strand_id
1 'polypeptide(L)'
;MGSRAAAPFHGHQSQPWRVEKNRRIQNAPRPLPAWYYRVASLEYTRGRDPYPEDFDEDLSELEESDDSDEKECECDGDASECECDLEDEDKESERSYDGSDADNYYELKETRKERKRELVEQRERHEEEKKARIEYAKEKEEEVNAAYESFRKARRRAKKKNKTIPLDSIAGRTFKLFSSDYAEFWNPHLLDGTKYVEFYHLDDQGGFDFSRNAGKRVGAEKRPVDGHVYFDAENGCSFGPLPLPTRARRKNVKIKGDGKYDLSFNFFANGYLKLRVPRDLLKDALVSPSTAPQIFEFVGILRDYEKERKEIAEAREKTAKNRPPSPRESYFEMNHFMGSWAQSRW
;
A
#
# COMPACT_ATOMS: atom_id res chain seq x y z
N MET A 1 -36.43 93.81 -64.92
CA MET A 1 -35.23 93.43 -65.69
C MET A 1 -34.49 92.40 -64.86
N GLY A 2 -34.22 91.16 -65.25
CA GLY A 2 -34.51 90.33 -66.40
C GLY A 2 -34.02 88.94 -66.01
N SER A 3 -34.91 87.96 -65.99
CA SER A 3 -34.86 86.72 -66.78
C SER A 3 -33.74 85.72 -66.51
N ARG A 4 -34.20 84.56 -66.00
CA ARG A 4 -33.96 83.17 -66.47
C ARG A 4 -32.54 82.60 -66.45
N ALA A 5 -32.38 81.48 -65.75
CA ALA A 5 -32.31 80.16 -66.40
C ALA A 5 -32.60 79.04 -65.38
N ALA A 6 -33.18 77.95 -65.86
CA ALA A 6 -33.74 76.83 -65.11
C ALA A 6 -33.04 75.51 -65.46
N ALA A 7 -33.06 74.59 -64.47
CA ALA A 7 -33.06 73.11 -64.55
C ALA A 7 -31.78 72.41 -65.08
N PRO A 8 -31.46 71.13 -64.71
CA PRO A 8 -32.42 70.08 -64.33
C PRO A 8 -32.05 69.14 -63.14
N PHE A 9 -33.07 68.40 -62.72
CA PHE A 9 -33.05 67.16 -61.94
C PHE A 9 -32.08 66.12 -62.51
N HIS A 10 -31.35 65.41 -61.64
CA HIS A 10 -30.90 64.00 -61.63
C HIS A 10 -30.10 63.86 -60.31
N GLY A 11 -30.11 62.82 -59.49
CA GLY A 11 -30.81 61.54 -59.40
C GLY A 11 -30.39 60.95 -58.04
N HIS A 12 -31.23 60.09 -57.48
CA HIS A 12 -30.90 59.30 -56.28
C HIS A 12 -29.54 58.60 -56.44
N GLN A 13 -28.59 58.86 -55.55
CA GLN A 13 -27.56 57.91 -55.19
C GLN A 13 -27.52 57.77 -53.68
N SER A 14 -28.15 56.68 -53.24
CA SER A 14 -28.04 56.09 -51.92
C SER A 14 -26.56 55.92 -51.58
N GLN A 15 -26.06 56.64 -50.57
CA GLN A 15 -24.74 56.33 -50.04
C GLN A 15 -24.79 54.90 -49.48
N PRO A 16 -23.85 54.02 -49.88
CA PRO A 16 -23.76 52.70 -49.30
C PRO A 16 -23.34 52.84 -47.85
N TRP A 17 -24.23 52.38 -46.97
CA TRP A 17 -23.99 51.96 -45.60
C TRP A 17 -22.59 51.35 -45.54
N ARG A 18 -21.66 52.09 -44.95
CA ARG A 18 -20.36 51.55 -44.60
C ARG A 18 -20.66 50.48 -43.57
N VAL A 19 -20.62 49.22 -43.99
CA VAL A 19 -20.58 48.09 -43.08
C VAL A 19 -19.29 48.28 -42.30
N GLU A 20 -19.42 48.90 -41.13
CA GLU A 20 -18.43 48.81 -40.05
C GLU A 20 -18.22 47.30 -39.89
N LYS A 21 -17.11 46.80 -40.46
CA LYS A 21 -16.71 45.41 -40.25
C LYS A 21 -16.66 45.25 -38.75
N ASN A 22 -17.56 44.43 -38.21
CA ASN A 22 -17.51 43.96 -36.83
C ASN A 22 -16.04 43.64 -36.55
N ARG A 23 -15.39 44.51 -35.79
CA ARG A 23 -14.18 44.14 -35.07
C ARG A 23 -14.60 42.88 -34.34
N ARG A 24 -13.97 41.77 -34.70
CA ARG A 24 -14.02 40.52 -33.95
C ARG A 24 -14.07 40.91 -32.48
N ILE A 25 -15.17 40.56 -31.82
CA ILE A 25 -15.20 40.51 -30.36
C ILE A 25 -14.03 39.59 -30.03
N GLN A 26 -12.93 40.19 -29.60
CA GLN A 26 -11.79 39.45 -29.10
C GLN A 26 -12.33 38.66 -27.91
N ASN A 27 -12.33 37.34 -28.08
CA ASN A 27 -12.37 36.30 -27.08
C ASN A 27 -12.88 36.77 -25.71
N ALA A 28 -14.15 36.53 -25.41
CA ALA A 28 -14.53 36.44 -24.01
C ALA A 28 -13.60 35.39 -23.36
N PRO A 29 -12.94 35.69 -22.22
CA PRO A 29 -12.03 34.75 -21.59
C PRO A 29 -12.78 33.45 -21.35
N ARG A 30 -12.21 32.33 -21.82
CA ARG A 30 -12.77 31.01 -21.54
C ARG A 30 -12.88 30.89 -20.01
N PRO A 31 -14.02 30.45 -19.46
CA PRO A 31 -14.14 30.27 -18.02
C PRO A 31 -13.08 29.26 -17.58
N LEU A 32 -12.32 29.61 -16.53
CA LEU A 32 -11.33 28.70 -15.96
C LEU A 32 -12.02 27.42 -15.44
N PRO A 33 -11.28 26.29 -15.34
CA PRO A 33 -11.83 25.04 -14.82
C PRO A 33 -12.42 25.17 -13.41
N ALA A 34 -13.42 24.35 -13.08
CA ALA A 34 -14.08 24.36 -11.77
C ALA A 34 -13.10 24.12 -10.60
N TRP A 35 -12.09 23.26 -10.80
CA TRP A 35 -11.04 23.00 -9.80
C TRP A 35 -10.31 24.28 -9.39
N TYR A 36 -10.04 25.18 -10.35
CA TYR A 36 -9.30 26.41 -10.08
C TYR A 36 -10.07 27.31 -9.12
N TYR A 37 -11.36 27.51 -9.36
CA TYR A 37 -12.17 28.34 -8.47
C TYR A 37 -12.32 27.72 -7.08
N ARG A 38 -12.44 26.39 -6.97
CA ARG A 38 -12.52 25.73 -5.65
C ARG A 38 -11.22 25.95 -4.87
N VAL A 39 -10.08 25.64 -5.48
CA VAL A 39 -8.77 25.72 -4.83
C VAL A 39 -8.37 27.17 -4.55
N ALA A 40 -8.52 28.07 -5.52
CA ALA A 40 -8.24 29.49 -5.33
C ALA A 40 -9.15 30.14 -4.27
N SER A 41 -10.39 29.65 -4.09
CA SER A 41 -11.27 30.16 -3.03
C SER A 41 -10.79 29.81 -1.61
N LEU A 42 -9.88 28.85 -1.44
CA LEU A 42 -9.36 28.46 -0.12
C LEU A 42 -8.54 29.58 0.53
N GLU A 43 -7.81 30.35 -0.27
CA GLU A 43 -7.08 31.52 0.19
C GLU A 43 -8.05 32.55 0.79
N TYR A 44 -9.18 32.80 0.13
CA TYR A 44 -10.19 33.76 0.56
C TYR A 44 -11.09 33.26 1.71
N THR A 45 -11.43 31.96 1.71
CA THR A 45 -12.41 31.39 2.65
C THR A 45 -11.77 30.83 3.91
N ARG A 46 -10.53 30.33 3.81
CA ARG A 46 -9.80 29.70 4.91
C ARG A 46 -8.52 30.43 5.29
N GLY A 47 -8.08 31.43 4.52
CA GLY A 47 -6.88 32.23 4.83
C GLY A 47 -5.59 31.41 4.77
N ARG A 48 -5.55 30.37 3.92
CA ARG A 48 -4.39 29.50 3.74
C ARG A 48 -4.10 29.29 2.26
N ASP A 49 -2.83 29.11 1.93
CA ASP A 49 -2.40 28.71 0.60
C ASP A 49 -2.88 27.28 0.30
N PRO A 50 -3.21 26.97 -0.97
CA PRO A 50 -3.51 25.63 -1.42
C PRO A 50 -2.40 24.63 -1.12
N TYR A 51 -2.77 23.47 -0.57
CA TYR A 51 -1.87 22.33 -0.43
C TYR A 51 -2.08 21.34 -1.59
N PRO A 52 -1.07 20.53 -1.96
CA PRO A 52 -1.22 19.49 -2.97
C PRO A 52 -2.41 18.55 -2.72
N GLU A 53 -2.73 18.24 -1.46
CA GLU A 53 -3.86 17.39 -1.08
C GLU A 53 -5.24 18.02 -1.36
N ASP A 54 -5.33 19.35 -1.49
CA ASP A 54 -6.59 20.05 -1.80
C ASP A 54 -7.07 19.76 -3.24
N PHE A 55 -6.19 19.20 -4.09
CA PHE A 55 -6.50 18.77 -5.45
C PHE A 55 -7.01 17.32 -5.53
N ASP A 56 -6.85 16.51 -4.48
CA ASP A 56 -7.17 15.07 -4.50
C ASP A 56 -8.66 14.81 -4.83
N GLU A 57 -9.56 15.72 -4.40
CA GLU A 57 -11.01 15.67 -4.70
C GLU A 57 -11.31 15.73 -6.20
N ASP A 58 -10.49 16.43 -7.01
CA ASP A 58 -10.68 16.51 -8.48
C ASP A 58 -9.91 15.44 -9.24
N LEU A 59 -8.92 14.82 -8.59
CA LEU A 59 -8.03 13.85 -9.21
C LEU A 59 -8.56 12.43 -9.03
N SER A 60 -9.39 12.18 -8.01
CA SER A 60 -9.97 10.86 -7.71
C SER A 60 -10.93 10.31 -8.77
N GLU A 61 -11.47 11.14 -9.66
CA GLU A 61 -12.45 10.74 -10.69
C GLU A 61 -11.84 10.46 -12.08
N LEU A 62 -10.54 10.74 -12.29
CA LEU A 62 -9.92 10.81 -13.63
C LEU A 62 -9.18 9.54 -14.09
N GLU A 63 -9.23 8.44 -13.35
CA GLU A 63 -8.51 7.20 -13.70
C GLU A 63 -9.37 6.10 -14.33
N GLU A 64 -10.70 6.25 -14.41
CA GLU A 64 -11.56 5.27 -15.12
C GLU A 64 -11.89 5.67 -16.57
N SER A 65 -11.52 6.88 -17.03
CA SER A 65 -11.87 7.38 -18.38
C SER A 65 -10.70 7.65 -19.32
N ASP A 66 -9.46 7.62 -18.85
CA ASP A 66 -8.28 7.85 -19.73
C ASP A 66 -7.62 6.54 -20.21
N ASP A 67 -8.14 5.37 -19.79
CA ASP A 67 -7.72 4.03 -20.25
C ASP A 67 -8.56 3.49 -21.43
N SER A 68 -8.98 4.36 -22.34
CA SER A 68 -9.51 3.94 -23.64
C SER A 68 -8.89 4.75 -24.77
N ASP A 69 -7.65 4.42 -25.10
CA ASP A 69 -7.27 4.01 -26.47
C ASP A 69 -5.74 4.04 -26.59
N GLU A 70 -5.09 2.95 -26.20
CA GLU A 70 -4.02 2.40 -27.05
C GLU A 70 -4.66 1.93 -28.36
N LYS A 71 -5.25 2.85 -29.14
CA LYS A 71 -5.50 2.60 -30.56
C LYS A 71 -4.14 2.64 -31.23
N GLU A 72 -3.62 1.44 -31.46
CA GLU A 72 -2.64 1.17 -32.51
C GLU A 72 -3.07 1.95 -33.77
N CYS A 73 -2.41 3.08 -34.04
CA CYS A 73 -2.61 3.83 -35.27
C CYS A 73 -2.06 3.00 -36.43
N GLU A 74 -2.89 2.11 -36.99
CA GLU A 74 -2.64 1.53 -38.30
C GLU A 74 -2.79 2.64 -39.36
N CYS A 75 -1.67 3.33 -39.62
CA CYS A 75 -1.56 4.19 -40.79
C CYS A 75 -1.30 3.29 -42.01
N ASP A 76 -2.36 2.89 -42.70
CA ASP A 76 -2.22 2.31 -44.03
C ASP A 76 -1.68 3.39 -44.98
N GLY A 77 -0.52 3.09 -45.56
CA GLY A 77 0.24 4.03 -46.38
C GLY A 77 -0.42 4.34 -47.72
N ASP A 78 -1.14 5.45 -47.79
CA ASP A 78 -1.01 6.41 -48.89
C ASP A 78 -1.52 7.79 -48.44
N ALA A 79 -0.91 8.84 -48.99
CA ALA A 79 -0.90 10.19 -48.43
C ALA A 79 -2.27 10.86 -48.24
N SER A 80 -2.48 11.45 -47.05
CA SER A 80 -3.08 12.77 -46.77
C SER A 80 -3.83 12.75 -45.43
N GLU A 81 -3.24 13.40 -44.41
CA GLU A 81 -3.91 13.89 -43.19
C GLU A 81 -4.58 12.83 -42.29
N CYS A 82 -3.76 12.12 -41.51
CA CYS A 82 -4.24 11.51 -40.27
C CYS A 82 -4.39 12.59 -39.19
N GLU A 83 -5.60 13.16 -39.09
CA GLU A 83 -6.02 14.01 -37.97
C GLU A 83 -6.39 13.11 -36.79
N CYS A 84 -5.38 12.70 -36.04
CA CYS A 84 -5.57 12.08 -34.73
C CYS A 84 -5.89 13.19 -33.73
N ASP A 85 -7.12 13.71 -33.77
CA ASP A 85 -7.68 14.57 -32.73
C ASP A 85 -8.01 13.70 -31.51
N LEU A 86 -6.95 13.25 -30.83
CA LEU A 86 -7.00 13.10 -29.39
C LEU A 86 -6.78 14.52 -28.87
N GLU A 87 -7.85 15.16 -28.41
CA GLU A 87 -7.76 16.39 -27.65
C GLU A 87 -6.97 16.10 -26.36
N ASP A 88 -5.64 16.04 -26.47
CA ASP A 88 -4.73 16.38 -25.40
C ASP A 88 -5.11 17.83 -25.01
N GLU A 89 -5.92 18.00 -23.96
CA GLU A 89 -6.08 19.31 -23.29
C GLU A 89 -4.71 19.89 -22.82
N ASP A 90 -3.64 19.12 -22.97
CA ASP A 90 -2.26 19.45 -22.65
C ASP A 90 -1.40 19.94 -23.84
N LYS A 91 -1.94 20.07 -25.07
CA LYS A 91 -1.22 20.68 -26.21
C LYS A 91 -1.68 22.09 -26.60
N GLU A 92 -2.66 22.69 -25.93
CA GLU A 92 -2.96 24.12 -26.11
C GLU A 92 -1.93 24.99 -25.35
N SER A 93 -0.91 25.46 -26.07
CA SER A 93 -0.13 26.71 -25.88
C SER A 93 0.24 27.13 -24.44
N GLU A 94 1.55 27.29 -24.21
CA GLU A 94 2.25 27.67 -22.96
C GLU A 94 1.69 28.84 -22.12
N ARG A 95 0.71 29.63 -22.58
CA ARG A 95 -0.06 30.61 -21.79
C ARG A 95 -1.25 31.17 -22.61
N SER A 96 -2.29 30.37 -22.83
CA SER A 96 -3.51 30.81 -23.52
C SER A 96 -4.45 31.72 -22.71
N TYR A 97 -4.33 31.74 -21.38
CA TYR A 97 -5.11 32.56 -20.47
C TYR A 97 -4.30 33.79 -20.03
N ASP A 98 -4.83 34.99 -20.28
CA ASP A 98 -4.19 36.28 -20.02
C ASP A 98 -4.92 37.12 -18.96
N GLY A 99 -5.69 36.46 -18.08
CA GLY A 99 -6.36 37.09 -16.95
C GLY A 99 -5.41 37.70 -15.91
N SER A 100 -5.93 38.54 -15.03
CA SER A 100 -5.14 39.19 -13.96
C SER A 100 -4.54 38.19 -12.95
N ASP A 101 -5.15 37.02 -12.85
CA ASP A 101 -4.80 35.87 -12.03
C ASP A 101 -4.11 34.76 -12.84
N ALA A 102 -3.68 35.04 -14.08
CA ALA A 102 -3.08 34.04 -14.95
C ALA A 102 -1.84 33.37 -14.36
N ASP A 103 -0.96 34.13 -13.71
CA ASP A 103 0.22 33.56 -13.07
C ASP A 103 -0.17 32.56 -11.97
N ASN A 104 -1.12 32.92 -11.10
CA ASN A 104 -1.67 32.03 -10.07
C ASN A 104 -2.36 30.79 -10.68
N TYR A 105 -3.12 30.97 -11.76
CA TYR A 105 -3.74 29.86 -12.48
C TYR A 105 -2.70 28.86 -13.01
N TYR A 106 -1.63 29.32 -13.64
CA TYR A 106 -0.60 28.43 -14.17
C TYR A 106 0.22 27.76 -13.07
N GLU A 107 0.51 28.46 -11.97
CA GLU A 107 1.16 27.85 -10.80
C GLU A 107 0.32 26.70 -10.22
N LEU A 108 -0.98 26.94 -9.94
CA LEU A 108 -1.86 25.90 -9.44
C LEU A 108 -2.10 24.78 -10.46
N LYS A 109 -2.09 25.10 -11.76
CA LYS A 109 -2.19 24.10 -12.84
C LYS A 109 -0.98 23.15 -12.81
N GLU A 110 0.23 23.68 -12.63
CA GLU A 110 1.44 22.86 -12.51
C GLU A 110 1.45 22.04 -11.22
N THR A 111 1.04 22.60 -10.07
CA THR A 111 0.89 21.84 -8.82
C THR A 111 -0.11 20.70 -8.96
N ARG A 112 -1.25 20.94 -9.61
CA ARG A 112 -2.24 19.89 -9.90
C ARG A 112 -1.65 18.78 -10.77
N LYS A 113 -0.86 19.13 -11.79
CA LYS A 113 -0.18 18.16 -12.67
C LYS A 113 0.86 17.34 -11.92
N GLU A 114 1.66 17.98 -11.08
CA GLU A 114 2.63 17.30 -10.22
C GLU A 114 1.92 16.34 -9.25
N ARG A 115 0.84 16.80 -8.61
CA ARG A 115 0.04 15.94 -7.72
C ARG A 115 -0.57 14.74 -8.45
N LYS A 116 -1.06 14.91 -9.68
CA LYS A 116 -1.55 13.79 -10.52
C LYS A 116 -0.43 12.75 -10.71
N ARG A 117 0.80 13.19 -11.03
CA ARG A 117 1.95 12.29 -11.17
C ARG A 117 2.30 11.58 -9.85
N GLU A 118 2.34 12.31 -8.74
CA GLU A 118 2.63 11.73 -7.43
C GLU A 118 1.62 10.64 -7.02
N LEU A 119 0.33 10.86 -7.27
CA LEU A 119 -0.72 9.89 -6.94
C LEU A 119 -0.58 8.60 -7.76
N VAL A 120 -0.26 8.73 -9.06
CA VAL A 120 0.03 7.57 -9.93
C VAL A 120 1.25 6.82 -9.41
N GLU A 121 2.36 7.50 -9.14
CA GLU A 121 3.57 6.86 -8.60
C GLU A 121 3.33 6.19 -7.23
N GLN A 122 2.49 6.80 -6.37
CA GLN A 122 2.10 6.21 -5.08
C GLN A 122 1.27 4.96 -5.27
N ARG A 123 0.31 4.96 -6.20
CA ARG A 123 -0.51 3.79 -6.54
C ARG A 123 0.35 2.67 -7.09
N GLU A 124 1.21 2.95 -8.06
CA GLU A 124 2.14 1.98 -8.65
C GLU A 124 3.03 1.37 -7.56
N ARG A 125 3.66 2.20 -6.73
CA ARG A 125 4.50 1.72 -5.61
C ARG A 125 3.72 0.84 -4.66
N HIS A 126 2.51 1.25 -4.30
CA HIS A 126 1.65 0.48 -3.39
C HIS A 126 1.25 -0.88 -4.01
N GLU A 127 0.97 -0.91 -5.31
CA GLU A 127 0.71 -2.16 -6.04
C GLU A 127 1.95 -3.06 -6.13
N GLU A 128 3.12 -2.50 -6.37
CA GLU A 128 4.39 -3.23 -6.38
C GLU A 128 4.69 -3.83 -4.99
N GLU A 129 4.55 -3.04 -3.92
CA GLU A 129 4.70 -3.51 -2.55
C GLU A 129 3.71 -4.62 -2.21
N LYS A 130 2.44 -4.48 -2.65
CA LYS A 130 1.43 -5.52 -2.52
C LYS A 130 1.83 -6.80 -3.27
N LYS A 131 2.27 -6.69 -4.53
CA LYS A 131 2.73 -7.82 -5.35
C LYS A 131 3.92 -8.53 -4.71
N ALA A 132 4.92 -7.77 -4.27
CA ALA A 132 6.11 -8.31 -3.59
C ALA A 132 5.75 -9.04 -2.29
N ARG A 133 4.81 -8.51 -1.49
CA ARG A 133 4.33 -9.17 -0.27
C ARG A 133 3.62 -10.49 -0.57
N ILE A 134 2.77 -10.52 -1.59
CA ILE A 134 2.07 -11.73 -2.03
C ILE A 134 3.08 -12.78 -2.51
N GLU A 135 4.06 -12.39 -3.32
CA GLU A 135 5.10 -13.27 -3.84
C GLU A 135 5.96 -13.86 -2.70
N TYR A 136 6.39 -13.03 -1.76
CA TYR A 136 7.11 -13.48 -0.58
C TYR A 136 6.31 -14.50 0.25
N ALA A 137 5.01 -14.26 0.44
CA ALA A 137 4.13 -15.20 1.14
C ALA A 137 3.99 -16.52 0.35
N LYS A 138 3.85 -16.47 -0.99
CA LYS A 138 3.80 -17.66 -1.85
C LYS A 138 5.08 -18.49 -1.74
N GLU A 139 6.25 -17.86 -1.73
CA GLU A 139 7.54 -18.56 -1.56
C GLU A 139 7.56 -19.37 -0.25
N LYS A 140 7.07 -18.77 0.85
CA LYS A 140 6.98 -19.47 2.15
C LYS A 140 5.91 -20.55 2.14
N GLU A 141 4.80 -20.36 1.46
CA GLU A 141 3.80 -21.43 1.26
C GLU A 141 4.38 -22.61 0.48
N GLU A 142 5.15 -22.36 -0.56
CA GLU A 142 5.84 -23.40 -1.33
C GLU A 142 6.84 -24.18 -0.47
N GLU A 143 7.65 -23.50 0.36
CA GLU A 143 8.56 -24.14 1.31
C GLU A 143 7.80 -25.11 2.24
N VAL A 144 6.72 -24.63 2.86
CA VAL A 144 5.91 -25.44 3.79
C VAL A 144 5.17 -26.56 3.06
N ASN A 145 4.69 -26.34 1.85
CA ASN A 145 4.02 -27.34 1.03
C ASN A 145 5.00 -28.43 0.56
N ALA A 146 6.23 -28.07 0.19
CA ALA A 146 7.30 -29.03 -0.11
C ALA A 146 7.65 -29.88 1.11
N ALA A 147 7.77 -29.25 2.29
CA ALA A 147 7.95 -29.95 3.56
C ALA A 147 6.76 -30.90 3.84
N TYR A 148 5.53 -30.48 3.56
CA TYR A 148 4.33 -31.30 3.73
C TYR A 148 4.33 -32.52 2.80
N GLU A 149 4.70 -32.38 1.53
CA GLU A 149 4.82 -33.50 0.59
C GLU A 149 5.93 -34.48 1.01
N SER A 150 7.06 -33.96 1.51
CA SER A 150 8.13 -34.78 2.09
C SER A 150 7.61 -35.61 3.28
N PHE A 151 6.82 -34.99 4.17
CA PHE A 151 6.16 -35.64 5.28
C PHE A 151 5.18 -36.72 4.80
N ARG A 152 4.37 -36.46 3.77
CA ARG A 152 3.45 -37.45 3.19
C ARG A 152 4.20 -38.69 2.72
N LYS A 153 5.36 -38.52 2.07
CA LYS A 153 6.24 -39.63 1.63
C LYS A 153 6.85 -40.37 2.82
N ALA A 154 7.44 -39.65 3.78
CA ALA A 154 8.05 -40.21 4.98
C ALA A 154 7.04 -41.02 5.81
N ARG A 155 5.82 -40.50 5.99
CA ARG A 155 4.75 -41.17 6.72
C ARG A 155 4.28 -42.44 6.03
N ARG A 156 4.17 -42.46 4.70
CA ARG A 156 3.86 -43.70 3.94
C ARG A 156 4.92 -44.77 4.22
N ARG A 157 6.20 -44.39 4.25
CA ARG A 157 7.32 -45.30 4.58
C ARG A 157 7.26 -45.76 6.04
N ALA A 158 6.97 -44.87 6.98
CA ALA A 158 6.83 -45.19 8.39
C ALA A 158 5.66 -46.14 8.66
N LYS A 159 4.50 -45.90 8.02
CA LYS A 159 3.31 -46.77 8.11
C LYS A 159 3.59 -48.19 7.63
N LYS A 160 4.34 -48.36 6.53
CA LYS A 160 4.78 -49.69 6.06
C LYS A 160 5.63 -50.44 7.09
N LYS A 161 6.34 -49.71 7.95
CA LYS A 161 7.19 -50.26 9.02
C LYS A 161 6.50 -50.28 10.39
N ASN A 162 5.19 -49.99 10.48
CA ASN A 162 4.46 -49.78 11.74
C ASN A 162 5.12 -48.76 12.69
N LYS A 163 5.84 -47.77 12.14
CA LYS A 163 6.47 -46.68 12.88
C LYS A 163 5.68 -45.39 12.77
N THR A 164 5.81 -44.53 13.78
CA THR A 164 5.26 -43.16 13.77
C THR A 164 6.39 -42.15 13.69
N ILE A 165 6.09 -40.96 13.14
CA ILE A 165 7.04 -39.86 13.11
C ILE A 165 6.85 -39.07 14.42
N PRO A 166 7.85 -39.05 15.32
CA PRO A 166 7.77 -38.27 16.55
C PRO A 166 7.74 -36.78 16.22
N LEU A 167 7.08 -36.00 17.07
CA LEU A 167 7.23 -34.55 17.10
C LEU A 167 7.94 -34.14 18.39
N ASP A 168 8.74 -33.10 18.30
CA ASP A 168 9.30 -32.44 19.47
C ASP A 168 8.20 -31.67 20.22
N SER A 169 8.48 -31.32 21.48
CA SER A 169 7.60 -30.41 22.21
C SER A 169 7.50 -29.06 21.51
N ILE A 170 6.26 -28.62 21.27
CA ILE A 170 5.94 -27.31 20.70
C ILE A 170 5.90 -26.20 21.77
N ALA A 171 5.91 -26.56 23.06
CA ALA A 171 5.90 -25.57 24.14
C ALA A 171 7.15 -24.68 24.09
N GLY A 172 6.96 -23.37 24.27
CA GLY A 172 7.99 -22.35 24.16
C GLY A 172 8.45 -22.08 22.72
N ARG A 173 7.73 -22.56 21.70
CA ARG A 173 8.04 -22.31 20.28
C ARG A 173 7.08 -21.27 19.70
N THR A 174 7.64 -20.40 18.86
CA THR A 174 6.91 -19.40 18.08
C THR A 174 7.05 -19.74 16.61
N PHE A 175 5.95 -19.69 15.85
CA PHE A 175 5.94 -19.90 14.41
C PHE A 175 5.48 -18.61 13.73
N LYS A 176 6.26 -18.10 12.78
CA LYS A 176 5.85 -17.01 11.92
C LYS A 176 4.81 -17.50 10.92
N LEU A 177 3.75 -16.73 10.75
CA LEU A 177 2.61 -17.06 9.90
C LEU A 177 2.69 -16.30 8.58
N PHE A 178 2.46 -17.01 7.48
CA PHE A 178 2.40 -16.47 6.13
C PHE A 178 1.14 -16.95 5.43
N SER A 179 0.52 -16.09 4.64
CA SER A 179 -0.62 -16.44 3.78
C SER A 179 -0.66 -15.47 2.61
N SER A 180 -0.64 -16.01 1.39
CA SER A 180 -0.73 -15.24 0.15
C SER A 180 -2.12 -14.63 0.00
N ASP A 181 -3.17 -15.40 0.31
CA ASP A 181 -4.55 -14.93 0.38
C ASP A 181 -4.68 -13.75 1.36
N TYR A 182 -4.14 -13.87 2.58
CA TYR A 182 -4.20 -12.76 3.53
C TYR A 182 -3.44 -11.52 3.04
N ALA A 183 -2.26 -11.70 2.42
CA ALA A 183 -1.48 -10.61 1.87
C ALA A 183 -2.22 -9.82 0.77
N GLU A 184 -3.14 -10.46 0.04
CA GLU A 184 -3.96 -9.82 -0.99
C GLU A 184 -5.07 -8.91 -0.41
N PHE A 185 -5.69 -9.32 0.69
CA PHE A 185 -6.83 -8.63 1.30
C PHE A 185 -6.48 -7.74 2.49
N TRP A 186 -5.24 -7.79 2.97
CA TRP A 186 -4.77 -7.01 4.11
C TRP A 186 -4.82 -5.50 3.86
N ASN A 187 -5.23 -4.76 4.88
CA ASN A 187 -5.28 -3.29 4.86
C ASN A 187 -3.88 -2.67 4.99
N PRO A 188 -3.38 -1.98 3.96
CA PRO A 188 -2.05 -1.39 3.96
C PRO A 188 -1.90 -0.21 4.92
N HIS A 189 -3.01 0.39 5.38
CA HIS A 189 -2.98 1.47 6.36
C HIS A 189 -2.70 0.97 7.79
N LEU A 190 -2.73 -0.34 8.01
CA LEU A 190 -2.33 -0.92 9.28
C LEU A 190 -0.83 -1.14 9.31
N LEU A 191 -0.23 -1.04 10.50
CA LEU A 191 1.16 -1.42 10.69
C LEU A 191 1.32 -2.91 10.40
N ASP A 192 2.22 -3.27 9.47
CA ASP A 192 2.52 -4.68 9.19
C ASP A 192 3.25 -5.31 10.38
N GLY A 193 2.47 -5.81 11.33
CA GLY A 193 2.97 -6.59 12.45
C GLY A 193 3.46 -7.96 11.98
N THR A 194 4.52 -8.45 12.63
CA THR A 194 4.91 -9.86 12.47
C THR A 194 3.77 -10.74 12.95
N LYS A 195 3.19 -11.53 12.05
CA LYS A 195 2.12 -12.49 12.34
C LYS A 195 2.75 -13.76 12.88
N TYR A 196 2.29 -14.25 14.02
CA TYR A 196 2.84 -15.46 14.63
C TYR A 196 1.83 -16.23 15.46
N VAL A 197 2.14 -17.50 15.69
CA VAL A 197 1.52 -18.28 16.74
C VAL A 197 2.57 -18.72 17.72
N GLU A 198 2.30 -18.55 19.01
CA GLU A 198 3.14 -19.03 20.09
C GLU A 198 2.41 -20.05 20.96
N PHE A 199 3.19 -20.93 21.55
CA PHE A 199 2.73 -22.01 22.41
C PHE A 199 3.49 -21.91 23.74
N TYR A 200 2.79 -21.91 24.86
CA TYR A 200 3.38 -21.76 26.19
C TYR A 200 2.66 -22.65 27.22
N HIS A 201 3.29 -22.81 28.38
CA HIS A 201 2.64 -23.39 29.54
C HIS A 201 2.20 -22.27 30.48
N LEU A 202 0.99 -22.41 31.03
CA LEU A 202 0.59 -21.63 32.20
C LEU A 202 1.23 -22.27 33.44
N ASP A 203 1.75 -21.44 34.32
CA ASP A 203 2.20 -21.87 35.64
C ASP A 203 1.01 -22.13 36.58
N ASP A 204 1.29 -22.67 37.76
CA ASP A 204 0.27 -23.05 38.73
C ASP A 204 -0.48 -21.83 39.33
N GLN A 205 -0.05 -20.59 39.03
CA GLN A 205 -0.69 -19.33 39.42
C GLN A 205 -1.39 -18.62 38.26
N GLY A 206 -1.39 -19.21 37.06
CA GLY A 206 -1.96 -18.60 35.84
C GLY A 206 -1.05 -17.57 35.16
N GLY A 207 0.22 -17.48 35.57
CA GLY A 207 1.26 -16.71 34.91
C GLY A 207 1.84 -17.43 33.68
N PHE A 208 2.36 -16.66 32.73
CA PHE A 208 2.98 -17.19 31.51
C PHE A 208 4.42 -17.68 31.79
N ASP A 209 4.69 -18.99 31.65
CA ASP A 209 6.06 -19.52 31.70
C ASP A 209 6.66 -19.58 30.28
N PHE A 210 7.34 -18.50 29.88
CA PHE A 210 8.07 -18.40 28.60
C PHE A 210 9.44 -19.09 28.62
N SER A 211 9.82 -19.79 29.71
CA SER A 211 11.13 -20.41 29.79
C SER A 211 11.31 -21.47 28.71
N ARG A 212 12.37 -21.35 27.88
CA ARG A 212 12.84 -22.43 26.97
C ARG A 212 13.08 -23.76 27.69
N ASN A 213 13.22 -23.73 29.02
CA ASN A 213 13.39 -24.90 29.87
C ASN A 213 12.09 -25.37 30.56
N ALA A 214 10.93 -24.77 30.30
CA ALA A 214 9.65 -25.19 30.88
C ALA A 214 9.35 -26.67 30.55
N GLY A 215 9.66 -27.10 29.32
CA GLY A 215 9.57 -28.50 28.90
C GLY A 215 10.56 -29.47 29.55
N LYS A 216 11.57 -28.98 30.29
CA LYS A 216 12.54 -29.83 31.02
C LYS A 216 12.16 -30.07 32.48
N ARG A 217 11.08 -29.45 33.00
CA ARG A 217 10.60 -29.76 34.34
C ARG A 217 10.00 -31.17 34.35
N VAL A 218 10.40 -31.98 35.34
CA VAL A 218 9.91 -33.36 35.50
C VAL A 218 8.37 -33.33 35.61
N GLY A 219 7.68 -33.92 34.62
CA GLY A 219 6.21 -33.91 34.52
C GLY A 219 5.60 -32.91 33.53
N ALA A 220 6.40 -32.05 32.87
CA ALA A 220 5.91 -31.06 31.90
C ALA A 220 5.35 -31.68 30.60
N GLU A 221 5.81 -32.87 30.19
CA GLU A 221 5.39 -33.53 28.95
C GLU A 221 3.89 -33.89 28.89
N LYS A 222 3.20 -33.90 30.04
CA LYS A 222 1.75 -34.16 30.13
C LYS A 222 0.92 -32.90 30.39
N ARG A 223 1.56 -31.76 30.66
CA ARG A 223 0.82 -30.51 30.86
C ARG A 223 0.24 -30.07 29.51
N PRO A 224 -1.05 -29.69 29.46
CA PRO A 224 -1.58 -29.07 28.26
C PRO A 224 -0.80 -27.79 27.95
N VAL A 225 -0.85 -27.41 26.68
CA VAL A 225 -0.24 -26.20 26.15
C VAL A 225 -1.35 -25.24 25.77
N ASP A 226 -1.16 -24.02 26.20
CA ASP A 226 -1.94 -22.87 25.77
C ASP A 226 -1.16 -22.16 24.67
N GLY A 227 -1.83 -21.28 23.94
CA GLY A 227 -1.18 -20.54 22.89
C GLY A 227 -1.94 -19.29 22.52
N HIS A 228 -1.27 -18.48 21.73
CA HIS A 228 -1.78 -17.21 21.27
C HIS A 228 -1.46 -17.07 19.78
N VAL A 229 -2.48 -16.76 18.99
CA VAL A 229 -2.32 -16.33 17.59
C VAL A 229 -2.35 -14.82 17.57
N TYR A 230 -1.31 -14.21 17.02
CA TYR A 230 -1.17 -12.76 16.89
C TYR A 230 -1.07 -12.40 15.41
N PHE A 231 -1.94 -11.48 14.96
CA PHE A 231 -1.85 -10.87 13.63
C PHE A 231 -1.44 -9.41 13.72
N ASP A 232 -2.11 -8.65 14.59
CA ASP A 232 -1.84 -7.25 14.90
C ASP A 232 -2.37 -6.90 16.30
N ALA A 233 -2.37 -5.61 16.65
CA ALA A 233 -2.75 -5.13 17.98
C ALA A 233 -4.23 -5.39 18.34
N GLU A 234 -5.10 -5.53 17.34
CA GLU A 234 -6.56 -5.70 17.51
C GLU A 234 -7.00 -7.12 17.16
N ASN A 235 -6.24 -7.80 16.29
CA ASN A 235 -6.52 -9.12 15.77
C ASN A 235 -5.57 -10.15 16.39
N GLY A 236 -6.03 -10.77 17.46
CA GLY A 236 -5.38 -11.89 18.12
C GLY A 236 -6.40 -12.76 18.84
N CYS A 237 -6.02 -13.99 19.16
CA CYS A 237 -6.84 -14.83 20.02
C CYS A 237 -6.01 -15.82 20.82
N SER A 238 -6.39 -16.02 22.08
CA SER A 238 -5.82 -17.05 22.93
C SER A 238 -6.57 -18.36 22.76
N PHE A 239 -5.87 -19.48 22.87
CA PHE A 239 -6.49 -20.80 22.75
C PHE A 239 -5.82 -21.79 23.69
N GLY A 240 -6.58 -22.82 24.06
CA GLY A 240 -6.10 -23.85 24.98
C GLY A 240 -7.13 -24.13 26.07
N PRO A 241 -6.87 -25.13 26.93
CA PRO A 241 -5.70 -26.02 26.93
C PRO A 241 -5.73 -27.07 25.80
N LEU A 242 -4.60 -27.29 25.11
CA LEU A 242 -4.42 -28.32 24.08
C LEU A 242 -3.48 -29.45 24.54
N PRO A 243 -3.81 -30.74 24.35
CA PRO A 243 -2.84 -31.81 24.54
C PRO A 243 -1.71 -31.75 23.50
N LEU A 244 -0.46 -31.81 23.96
CA LEU A 244 0.73 -31.77 23.10
C LEU A 244 0.65 -32.84 21.99
N PRO A 245 0.74 -32.45 20.71
CA PRO A 245 0.79 -33.41 19.63
C PRO A 245 2.13 -34.14 19.65
N THR A 246 2.15 -35.35 20.19
CA THR A 246 3.35 -36.20 20.30
C THR A 246 3.80 -36.83 18.98
N ARG A 247 2.98 -36.73 17.93
CA ARG A 247 3.21 -37.38 16.64
C ARG A 247 2.69 -36.52 15.52
N ALA A 248 3.43 -36.50 14.42
CA ALA A 248 3.04 -35.80 13.21
C ALA A 248 1.82 -36.47 12.58
N ARG A 249 0.79 -35.69 12.27
CA ARG A 249 -0.50 -36.18 11.77
C ARG A 249 -0.89 -35.44 10.49
N ARG A 250 -1.86 -36.01 9.77
CA ARG A 250 -2.57 -35.30 8.68
C ARG A 250 -3.88 -34.68 9.14
N LYS A 251 -4.36 -35.11 10.32
CA LYS A 251 -5.67 -34.71 10.82
C LYS A 251 -5.47 -33.39 11.53
N ASN A 252 -6.30 -32.42 11.17
CA ASN A 252 -6.32 -31.14 11.84
C ASN A 252 -6.85 -31.29 13.26
N VAL A 253 -6.23 -30.55 14.18
CA VAL A 253 -6.66 -30.37 15.54
C VAL A 253 -7.52 -29.12 15.57
N LYS A 254 -8.81 -29.27 15.88
CA LYS A 254 -9.75 -28.16 16.01
C LYS A 254 -9.73 -27.64 17.44
N ILE A 255 -9.63 -26.33 17.61
CA ILE A 255 -9.57 -25.65 18.90
C ILE A 255 -10.43 -24.39 18.80
N LYS A 256 -11.05 -23.99 19.91
CA LYS A 256 -11.71 -22.68 19.98
C LYS A 256 -10.72 -21.62 20.49
N GLY A 257 -10.51 -20.57 19.70
CA GLY A 257 -9.83 -19.33 20.13
C GLY A 257 -10.82 -18.42 20.85
N ASP A 258 -10.47 -17.98 22.05
CA ASP A 258 -11.28 -17.17 22.98
C ASP A 258 -12.71 -17.71 23.20
N GLY A 259 -12.92 -19.01 22.99
CA GLY A 259 -14.25 -19.64 22.99
C GLY A 259 -15.16 -19.26 21.80
N LYS A 260 -14.73 -18.35 20.93
CA LYS A 260 -15.52 -17.78 19.84
C LYS A 260 -15.13 -18.32 18.47
N TYR A 261 -13.83 -18.40 18.17
CA TYR A 261 -13.33 -18.65 16.82
C TYR A 261 -12.90 -20.10 16.64
N ASP A 262 -13.34 -20.76 15.56
CA ASP A 262 -12.94 -22.14 15.27
C ASP A 262 -11.58 -22.15 14.54
N LEU A 263 -10.51 -22.44 15.28
CA LEU A 263 -9.16 -22.60 14.75
C LEU A 263 -8.88 -24.06 14.39
N SER A 264 -8.06 -24.28 13.36
CA SER A 264 -7.65 -25.62 12.96
C SER A 264 -6.16 -25.70 12.67
N PHE A 265 -5.43 -26.43 13.51
CA PHE A 265 -3.99 -26.64 13.40
C PHE A 265 -3.64 -27.98 12.76
N ASN A 266 -2.64 -28.01 11.88
CA ASN A 266 -2.07 -29.22 11.32
C ASN A 266 -0.57 -29.28 11.63
N PHE A 267 -0.23 -30.10 12.62
CA PHE A 267 1.15 -30.36 13.03
C PHE A 267 1.70 -31.57 12.26
N PHE A 268 2.54 -31.30 11.27
CA PHE A 268 3.08 -32.33 10.38
C PHE A 268 4.61 -32.41 10.38
N ALA A 269 5.31 -31.42 10.93
CA ALA A 269 6.76 -31.43 11.14
C ALA A 269 7.16 -30.55 12.34
N ASN A 270 8.39 -30.70 12.84
CA ASN A 270 8.88 -29.95 14.01
C ASN A 270 9.07 -28.44 13.76
N GLY A 271 9.34 -28.08 12.50
CA GLY A 271 9.58 -26.69 12.07
C GLY A 271 8.40 -26.05 11.33
N TYR A 272 7.34 -26.82 11.08
CA TYR A 272 6.26 -26.39 10.19
C TYR A 272 4.88 -26.77 10.69
N LEU A 273 3.93 -25.86 10.51
CA LEU A 273 2.51 -26.10 10.75
C LEU A 273 1.65 -25.46 9.66
N LYS A 274 0.40 -25.89 9.57
CA LYS A 274 -0.66 -25.14 8.88
C LYS A 274 -1.72 -24.74 9.89
N LEU A 275 -2.22 -23.52 9.76
CA LEU A 275 -3.25 -22.94 10.60
C LEU A 275 -4.39 -22.48 9.70
N ARG A 276 -5.62 -22.84 10.04
CA ARG A 276 -6.82 -22.32 9.40
C ARG A 276 -7.54 -21.39 10.35
N VAL A 277 -7.80 -20.17 9.89
CA VAL A 277 -8.38 -19.08 10.68
C VAL A 277 -9.65 -18.58 9.98
N PRO A 278 -10.77 -18.41 10.70
CA PRO A 278 -11.98 -17.84 10.12
C PRO A 278 -11.80 -16.37 9.80
N ARG A 279 -12.42 -15.91 8.70
CA ARG A 279 -12.47 -14.50 8.30
C ARG A 279 -12.92 -13.56 9.41
N ASP A 280 -13.86 -14.04 10.25
CA ASP A 280 -14.41 -13.30 11.38
C ASP A 280 -13.37 -12.85 12.42
N LEU A 281 -12.22 -13.53 12.52
CA LEU A 281 -11.12 -13.12 13.39
C LEU A 281 -10.30 -11.97 12.80
N LEU A 282 -10.37 -11.78 11.48
CA LEU A 282 -9.50 -10.85 10.74
C LEU A 282 -10.27 -9.67 10.15
N LYS A 283 -11.56 -9.52 10.44
CA LYS A 283 -12.46 -8.58 9.76
C LYS A 283 -11.93 -7.15 9.73
N ASP A 284 -11.37 -6.70 10.85
CA ASP A 284 -10.90 -5.33 11.02
C ASP A 284 -9.54 -5.10 10.32
N ALA A 285 -8.83 -6.19 9.97
CA ALA A 285 -7.57 -6.15 9.24
C ALA A 285 -7.72 -6.19 7.70
N LEU A 286 -8.93 -6.35 7.17
CA LEU A 286 -9.18 -6.56 5.73
C LEU A 286 -9.78 -5.31 5.08
N VAL A 287 -9.31 -4.95 3.88
CA VAL A 287 -9.87 -3.83 3.09
C VAL A 287 -11.31 -4.13 2.65
N SER A 288 -11.55 -5.36 2.20
CA SER A 288 -12.84 -5.81 1.67
C SER A 288 -13.20 -7.18 2.26
N PRO A 289 -13.70 -7.22 3.50
CA PRO A 289 -14.00 -8.49 4.16
C PRO A 289 -15.12 -9.27 3.43
N SER A 290 -15.98 -8.64 2.65
CA SER A 290 -17.04 -9.34 1.91
C SER A 290 -16.52 -10.24 0.80
N THR A 291 -15.49 -9.80 0.07
CA THR A 291 -14.85 -10.52 -1.05
C THR A 291 -13.76 -11.49 -0.59
N ALA A 292 -13.26 -11.33 0.63
CA ALA A 292 -12.24 -12.19 1.21
C ALA A 292 -12.73 -13.63 1.48
N PRO A 293 -11.83 -14.64 1.45
CA PRO A 293 -12.15 -16.03 1.76
C PRO A 293 -12.77 -16.20 3.15
N GLN A 294 -13.76 -17.08 3.29
CA GLN A 294 -14.40 -17.37 4.59
C GLN A 294 -13.42 -17.97 5.61
N ILE A 295 -12.40 -18.69 5.14
CA ILE A 295 -11.35 -19.29 5.94
C ILE A 295 -10.02 -18.99 5.25
N PHE A 296 -9.09 -18.40 5.98
CA PHE A 296 -7.71 -18.21 5.55
C PHE A 296 -6.86 -19.40 5.97
N GLU A 297 -6.01 -19.88 5.05
CA GLU A 297 -4.97 -20.86 5.35
C GLU A 297 -3.63 -20.14 5.52
N PHE A 298 -3.07 -20.24 6.72
CA PHE A 298 -1.74 -19.77 7.04
C PHE A 298 -0.78 -20.95 7.12
N VAL A 299 0.42 -20.74 6.58
CA VAL A 299 1.57 -21.62 6.79
C VAL A 299 2.44 -21.04 7.91
N GLY A 300 2.89 -21.91 8.82
CA GLY A 300 3.72 -21.52 9.96
C GLY A 300 5.13 -22.08 9.82
N ILE A 301 6.14 -21.22 9.96
CA ILE A 301 7.57 -21.58 9.98
C ILE A 301 8.15 -21.26 11.34
N LEU A 302 8.84 -22.22 11.96
CA LEU A 302 9.45 -22.06 13.27
C LEU A 302 10.42 -20.88 13.27
N ARG A 303 10.25 -19.97 14.24
CA ARG A 303 11.06 -18.77 14.39
C ARG A 303 12.46 -19.11 14.87
N ASP A 304 13.46 -18.73 14.08
CA ASP A 304 14.87 -18.83 14.45
C ASP A 304 15.37 -17.47 14.95
N TYR A 305 15.31 -17.27 16.26
CA TYR A 305 15.77 -16.05 16.92
C TYR A 305 17.25 -15.77 16.70
N GLU A 306 18.09 -16.79 16.55
CA GLU A 306 19.53 -16.58 16.36
C GLU A 306 19.81 -16.09 14.95
N LYS A 307 19.15 -16.69 13.96
CA LYS A 307 19.21 -16.24 12.57
C LYS A 307 18.71 -14.81 12.41
N GLU A 308 17.54 -14.49 12.98
CA GLU A 308 16.97 -13.13 12.91
C GLU A 308 17.89 -12.09 13.55
N ARG A 309 18.47 -12.39 14.72
CA ARG A 309 19.39 -11.44 15.37
C ARG A 309 20.63 -11.17 14.54
N LYS A 310 21.14 -12.18 13.83
CA LYS A 310 22.28 -12.01 12.91
C LYS A 310 21.89 -11.17 11.70
N GLU A 311 20.77 -11.46 11.07
CA GLU A 311 20.26 -10.69 9.93
C GLU A 311 20.02 -9.22 10.28
N ILE A 312 19.43 -8.95 11.45
CA ILE A 312 19.24 -7.58 11.94
C ILE A 312 20.58 -6.89 12.21
N ALA A 313 21.56 -7.58 12.80
CA ALA A 313 22.87 -7.03 13.06
C ALA A 313 23.62 -6.71 11.75
N GLU A 314 23.59 -7.61 10.78
CA GLU A 314 24.18 -7.42 9.46
C GLU A 314 23.49 -6.28 8.69
N ALA A 315 22.16 -6.18 8.74
CA ALA A 315 21.43 -5.08 8.13
C ALA A 315 21.78 -3.74 8.78
N ARG A 316 21.91 -3.70 10.11
CA ARG A 316 22.38 -2.51 10.84
C ARG A 316 23.82 -2.15 10.48
N GLU A 317 24.69 -3.13 10.29
CA GLU A 317 26.07 -2.89 9.87
C GLU A 317 26.13 -2.37 8.43
N LYS A 318 25.37 -2.96 7.50
CA LYS A 318 25.26 -2.50 6.11
C LYS A 318 24.70 -1.08 6.03
N THR A 319 23.63 -0.79 6.77
CA THR A 319 23.06 0.56 6.83
C THR A 319 24.01 1.56 7.48
N ALA A 320 24.77 1.16 8.51
CA ALA A 320 25.81 2.02 9.10
C ALA A 320 26.94 2.32 8.11
N LYS A 321 27.36 1.35 7.28
CA LYS A 321 28.37 1.54 6.23
C LYS A 321 27.89 2.42 5.08
N ASN A 322 26.60 2.31 4.73
CA ASN A 322 25.99 3.10 3.66
C ASN A 322 25.42 4.43 4.15
N ARG A 323 25.53 4.74 5.44
CA ARG A 323 25.06 6.00 6.00
C ARG A 323 25.99 7.10 5.48
N PRO A 324 25.47 8.14 4.80
CA PRO A 324 26.29 9.31 4.51
C PRO A 324 26.85 9.85 5.83
N PRO A 325 28.07 10.40 5.83
CA PRO A 325 28.65 10.99 7.04
C PRO A 325 27.63 11.95 7.66
N SER A 326 27.34 11.76 8.94
CA SER A 326 26.31 12.57 9.59
C SER A 326 26.71 14.05 9.53
N PRO A 327 25.78 14.98 9.30
CA PRO A 327 26.06 16.42 9.31
C PRO A 327 26.67 16.97 10.61
N ARG A 328 26.83 16.14 11.66
CA ARG A 328 27.55 16.51 12.88
C ARG A 328 29.04 16.79 12.66
N GLU A 329 29.63 16.32 11.56
CA GLU A 329 30.99 16.75 11.16
C GLU A 329 30.98 17.98 10.25
N SER A 330 29.87 18.73 10.19
CA SER A 330 29.82 20.01 9.49
C SER A 330 30.38 21.13 10.35
N TYR A 331 30.98 22.11 9.67
CA TYR A 331 31.59 23.36 10.14
C TYR A 331 30.99 24.01 11.41
N PHE A 332 29.70 23.79 11.71
CA PHE A 332 29.04 24.26 12.93
C PHE A 332 29.54 23.60 14.23
N GLU A 333 29.98 22.35 14.23
CA GLU A 333 30.51 21.72 15.47
C GLU A 333 32.00 22.04 15.71
N MET A 334 32.78 22.31 14.65
CA MET A 334 34.22 22.60 14.79
C MET A 334 34.56 24.10 14.89
N ASN A 335 33.78 25.01 14.28
CA ASN A 335 34.18 26.42 14.13
C ASN A 335 33.14 27.46 14.60
N HIS A 336 32.00 27.05 15.15
CA HIS A 336 30.99 28.01 15.64
C HIS A 336 31.27 28.40 17.10
N PHE A 337 31.28 29.71 17.39
CA PHE A 337 31.57 30.29 18.72
C PHE A 337 30.57 29.89 19.82
N MET A 338 29.51 29.13 19.49
CA MET A 338 28.49 28.63 20.42
C MET A 338 28.52 27.09 20.60
N GLY A 339 29.50 26.39 20.02
CA GLY A 339 29.69 24.95 20.26
C GLY A 339 30.02 24.67 21.73
N SER A 340 29.26 23.78 22.37
CA SER A 340 29.27 23.55 23.83
C SER A 340 30.56 22.95 24.42
N TRP A 341 31.64 22.86 23.63
CA TRP A 341 32.95 22.36 24.06
C TRP A 341 33.99 23.47 24.31
N ALA A 342 33.72 24.72 23.92
CA ALA A 342 34.66 25.84 24.08
C ALA A 342 34.71 26.47 25.49
N GLN A 343 33.89 26.00 26.44
CA GLN A 343 33.82 26.61 27.78
C GLN A 343 34.70 25.94 28.85
N SER A 344 35.55 24.98 28.48
CA SER A 344 36.38 24.22 29.45
C SER A 344 37.88 24.47 29.34
N ARG A 345 38.28 25.70 29.03
CA ARG A 345 39.63 26.20 29.28
C ARG A 345 39.54 27.68 29.60
N TRP A 346 39.54 28.01 30.88
CA TRP A 346 40.37 29.00 31.56
C TRP A 346 40.05 28.96 33.05
#